data_AF-A0A815B677-F1
#
_entry.id   AF-A0A815B677-F1
#
_cell.length_a   1.000
_cell.length_b   1.000
_cell.length_c   1.000
_cell.angle_alpha   90.00
_cell.angle_beta   90.00
_cell.angle_gamma   90.00
#
_symmetry.space_group_name_H-M   'P 1'
#
loop_
_entity.id
_entity.type
_entity.pdbx_description
1 polymer ?
#
loop_
_entity_poly.entity_id
_entity_poly.type
_entity_poly.pdbx_seq_one_letter_code
_entity_poly.pdbx_strand_id
1 'polypeptide(L)'
;MTTLVPITLNIKTVFGVRSSVENGLYFQDDHVIVYPAGNQLIISNVETKGQKNFCCPELENLLYFIVHGGAAITAIVAQGDKENIIVAFYDLHIGRRKRLFEIRNSITSIVSLAFSHDAKQVKHDAF
;
A
#
# COMPACT_ATOMS: atom_id res chain seq x y z
N MET A 1 22.73 1.22 -39.92
CA MET A 1 22.34 0.35 -38.79
C MET A 1 21.42 1.15 -37.89
N THR A 2 20.12 0.92 -37.97
CA THR A 2 19.10 1.61 -37.16
C THR A 2 19.02 0.91 -35.81
N THR A 3 19.39 1.58 -34.73
CA THR A 3 19.24 1.06 -33.37
C THR A 3 17.75 1.05 -33.02
N LEU A 4 17.20 -0.13 -32.77
CA LEU A 4 15.83 -0.26 -32.27
C LEU A 4 15.79 0.25 -30.84
N VAL A 5 15.06 1.34 -30.61
CA VAL A 5 14.79 1.83 -29.25
C VAL A 5 13.78 0.87 -28.60
N PRO A 6 14.07 0.34 -27.41
CA PRO A 6 13.15 -0.57 -26.73
C PRO A 6 11.87 0.15 -26.36
N ILE A 7 10.72 -0.43 -26.76
CA ILE A 7 9.41 0.04 -26.34
C ILE A 7 9.20 -0.37 -24.89
N THR A 8 8.91 0.61 -24.03
CA THR A 8 8.59 0.36 -22.62
C THR A 8 7.08 0.36 -22.44
N LEU A 9 6.54 -0.70 -21.86
CA LEU A 9 5.14 -0.76 -21.45
C LEU A 9 5.00 -0.19 -20.04
N ASN A 10 4.03 0.69 -19.84
CA ASN A 10 3.67 1.20 -18.54
C ASN A 10 2.16 1.03 -18.31
N ILE A 11 1.80 0.70 -17.08
CA ILE A 11 0.40 0.60 -16.66
C ILE A 11 -0.16 2.02 -16.64
N LYS A 12 -1.22 2.26 -17.40
CA LYS A 12 -1.88 3.57 -17.47
C LYS A 12 -3.06 3.69 -16.52
N THR A 13 -3.84 2.62 -16.41
CA THR A 13 -5.08 2.59 -15.64
C THR A 13 -5.30 1.20 -15.11
N VAL A 14 -5.74 1.11 -13.86
CA VAL A 14 -6.08 -0.14 -13.21
C VAL A 14 -7.55 -0.10 -12.81
N PHE A 15 -8.26 -1.17 -13.14
CA PHE A 15 -9.67 -1.33 -12.82
C PHE A 15 -9.85 -2.41 -11.76
N GLY A 16 -10.85 -2.20 -10.90
CA GLY A 16 -11.18 -3.10 -9.81
C GLY A 16 -10.64 -2.64 -8.47
N VAL A 17 -11.22 -3.22 -7.41
CA VAL A 17 -10.83 -3.05 -6.01
C VAL A 17 -10.69 -4.44 -5.40
N ARG A 18 -9.76 -4.61 -4.46
CA ARG A 18 -9.61 -5.90 -3.78
C ARG A 18 -10.69 -6.04 -2.70
N SER A 19 -11.69 -6.87 -2.96
CA SER A 19 -12.80 -7.12 -2.03
C SER A 19 -12.43 -8.01 -0.83
N SER A 20 -11.31 -8.72 -0.90
CA SER A 20 -10.85 -9.62 0.18
C SER A 20 -10.25 -8.90 1.38
N VAL A 21 -10.18 -7.57 1.35
CA VAL A 21 -9.52 -6.75 2.38
C VAL A 21 -10.55 -5.82 2.98
N GLU A 22 -10.79 -5.99 4.27
CA GLU A 22 -11.64 -5.08 5.03
C GLU A 22 -11.01 -3.68 5.07
N ASN A 23 -11.86 -2.65 5.01
CA ASN A 23 -11.43 -1.24 4.97
C ASN A 23 -10.39 -0.97 3.86
N GLY A 24 -10.55 -1.62 2.70
CA GLY A 24 -9.58 -1.58 1.60
C GLY A 24 -9.49 -0.24 0.83
N LEU A 25 -10.11 0.84 1.32
CA LEU A 25 -10.13 2.14 0.66
C LEU A 25 -9.95 3.24 1.70
N TYR A 26 -9.01 4.16 1.46
CA TYR A 26 -8.74 5.29 2.34
C TYR A 26 -8.76 6.60 1.57
N PHE A 27 -9.18 7.66 2.24
CA PHE A 27 -8.98 9.03 1.77
C PHE A 27 -7.60 9.51 2.19
N GLN A 28 -6.79 9.94 1.22
CA GLN A 28 -5.56 10.69 1.50
C GLN A 28 -5.90 12.17 1.75
N ASP A 29 -6.85 12.69 0.98
CA ASP A 29 -7.49 14.00 1.12
C ASP A 29 -8.93 13.94 0.56
N ASP A 30 -9.60 15.08 0.41
CA ASP A 30 -11.00 15.17 -0.03
C ASP A 30 -11.26 14.65 -1.45
N HIS A 31 -10.23 14.60 -2.30
CA HIS A 31 -10.35 14.22 -3.71
C HIS A 31 -9.48 13.03 -4.10
N VAL A 32 -8.56 12.61 -3.24
CA VAL A 32 -7.59 11.54 -3.49
C VAL A 32 -7.91 10.33 -2.62
N ILE A 33 -8.23 9.22 -3.28
CA ILE A 33 -8.44 7.91 -2.65
C ILE A 33 -7.25 6.99 -2.91
N VAL A 34 -6.97 6.13 -1.94
CA VAL A 34 -5.92 5.12 -1.99
C VAL A 34 -6.53 3.75 -1.77
N TYR A 35 -6.29 2.82 -2.68
CA TYR A 35 -6.82 1.46 -2.60
C TYR A 35 -5.92 0.45 -3.35
N PRO A 36 -5.93 -0.84 -2.96
CA PRO A 36 -5.20 -1.88 -3.66
C PRO A 36 -6.06 -2.47 -4.79
N ALA A 37 -5.41 -2.76 -5.91
CA ALA A 37 -5.99 -3.48 -7.04
C ALA A 37 -4.97 -4.47 -7.59
N GLY A 38 -5.20 -5.77 -7.36
CA GLY A 38 -4.16 -6.80 -7.56
C GLY A 38 -2.92 -6.49 -6.72
N ASN A 39 -1.74 -6.51 -7.34
CA ASN A 39 -0.46 -6.18 -6.71
C ASN A 39 -0.06 -4.71 -6.90
N GLN A 40 -1.03 -3.84 -7.21
CA GLN A 40 -0.83 -2.40 -7.40
C GLN A 40 -1.53 -1.61 -6.30
N LEU A 41 -0.81 -0.67 -5.70
CA LEU A 41 -1.41 0.37 -4.87
C LEU A 41 -1.82 1.53 -5.78
N ILE A 42 -3.11 1.86 -5.78
CA ILE A 42 -3.67 2.89 -6.63
C ILE A 42 -3.92 4.13 -5.80
N ILE A 43 -3.48 5.27 -6.32
CA ILE A 43 -3.81 6.61 -5.82
C ILE A 43 -4.60 7.28 -6.93
N SER A 44 -5.90 7.46 -6.70
CA SER A 44 -6.82 7.98 -7.70
C SER A 44 -7.39 9.30 -7.24
N ASN A 45 -7.29 10.32 -8.08
CA ASN A 45 -8.05 11.55 -7.88
C ASN A 45 -9.44 11.36 -8.50
N VAL A 46 -10.50 11.44 -7.69
CA VAL A 46 -11.87 11.12 -8.12
C VAL A 46 -12.47 12.17 -9.05
N GLU A 47 -12.01 13.42 -8.96
CA GLU A 47 -12.51 14.54 -9.76
C GLU A 47 -11.89 14.51 -11.18
N THR A 48 -10.56 14.44 -11.25
CA THR A 48 -9.81 14.44 -12.51
C THR A 48 -9.73 13.07 -13.18
N LYS A 49 -10.08 11.99 -12.44
CA LYS A 49 -9.94 10.58 -12.86
C LYS A 49 -8.49 10.16 -13.14
N GLY A 50 -7.50 10.94 -12.68
CA GLY A 50 -6.08 10.60 -12.78
C GLY A 50 -5.70 9.50 -11.80
N GLN A 51 -4.87 8.56 -12.24
CA GLN A 51 -4.34 7.48 -11.40
C GLN A 51 -2.81 7.49 -11.38
N LYS A 52 -2.25 7.23 -10.20
CA LYS A 52 -0.89 6.72 -10.03
C LYS A 52 -0.98 5.31 -9.49
N ASN A 53 -0.11 4.42 -9.97
CA ASN A 53 -0.04 3.05 -9.51
C ASN A 53 1.39 2.71 -9.10
N PHE A 54 1.52 2.01 -7.98
CA PHE A 54 2.81 1.54 -7.47
C PHE A 54 2.77 0.04 -7.27
N CYS A 55 3.76 -0.65 -7.83
CA CYS A 55 3.92 -2.08 -7.61
C CYS A 55 4.52 -2.29 -6.21
N CYS A 56 3.74 -2.91 -5.33
CA CYS A 56 4.16 -3.23 -3.96
C CYS A 56 4.10 -4.76 -3.83
N PRO A 57 5.24 -5.47 -3.72
CA PRO A 57 5.26 -6.93 -3.61
C PRO A 57 4.40 -7.46 -2.46
N GLU A 58 4.37 -6.76 -1.34
CA GLU A 58 3.60 -7.12 -0.14
C GLU A 58 2.09 -7.12 -0.39
N LEU A 59 1.61 -6.49 -1.46
CA LEU A 59 0.21 -6.56 -1.82
C LEU A 59 -0.21 -7.96 -2.25
N GLU A 60 0.67 -8.83 -2.74
CA GLU A 60 0.30 -10.20 -3.11
C GLU A 60 -0.39 -10.92 -1.95
N ASN A 61 0.24 -10.86 -0.78
CA ASN A 61 -0.22 -11.46 0.47
C ASN A 61 -0.81 -10.42 1.44
N LEU A 62 -1.49 -9.39 0.91
CA LEU A 62 -2.10 -8.32 1.69
C LEU A 62 -3.10 -8.87 2.72
N LEU A 63 -2.89 -8.49 3.98
CA LEU A 63 -3.86 -8.71 5.06
C LEU A 63 -4.72 -7.45 5.25
N TYR A 64 -4.08 -6.29 5.42
CA TYR A 64 -4.73 -4.99 5.46
C TYR A 64 -3.67 -3.88 5.26
N PHE A 65 -4.11 -2.65 5.05
CA PHE A 65 -3.23 -1.49 4.96
C PHE A 65 -3.89 -0.28 5.61
N ILE A 66 -3.09 0.73 5.95
CA ILE A 66 -3.58 2.00 6.49
C ILE A 66 -2.85 3.18 5.85
N VAL A 67 -3.51 4.33 5.77
CA VAL A 67 -2.96 5.56 5.19
C VAL A 67 -2.93 6.67 6.23
N HIS A 68 -1.81 7.39 6.28
CA HIS A 68 -1.72 8.68 6.96
C HIS A 68 -1.78 9.81 5.92
N GLY A 69 -2.97 10.41 5.75
CA GLY A 69 -3.23 11.43 4.72
C GLY A 69 -2.25 12.60 4.76
N GLY A 70 -2.08 13.23 5.94
CA GLY A 70 -1.25 14.43 6.09
C GLY A 70 0.25 14.21 5.86
N ALA A 71 0.76 12.98 6.05
CA ALA A 71 2.16 12.64 5.79
C ALA A 71 2.36 11.97 4.43
N ALA A 72 1.27 11.65 3.73
CA ALA A 72 1.24 10.86 2.51
C ALA A 72 2.08 9.57 2.62
N ILE A 73 1.87 8.81 3.70
CA ILE A 73 2.53 7.52 3.94
C ILE A 73 1.46 6.45 4.08
N THR A 74 1.76 5.25 3.59
CA THR A 74 0.96 4.05 3.84
C THR A 74 1.79 2.98 4.54
N ALA A 75 1.14 2.20 5.40
CA ALA A 75 1.67 0.96 5.92
C ALA A 75 0.87 -0.20 5.33
N ILE A 76 1.58 -1.13 4.67
CA ILE A 76 1.04 -2.36 4.10
C ILE A 76 1.42 -3.50 5.04
N VAL A 77 0.42 -4.27 5.49
CA VAL A 77 0.63 -5.44 6.33
C VAL A 77 0.31 -6.69 5.53
N ALA A 78 1.28 -7.60 5.48
CA ALA A 78 1.23 -8.78 4.62
C ALA A 78 1.73 -10.04 5.33
N GLN A 79 1.25 -11.19 4.86
CA GLN A 79 1.75 -12.50 5.28
C GLN A 79 3.11 -12.79 4.63
N GLY A 80 4.11 -13.14 5.43
CA GLY A 80 5.43 -13.60 4.99
C GLY A 80 5.57 -15.12 4.92
N ASP A 81 6.75 -15.59 4.50
CA ASP A 81 7.04 -16.99 4.15
C ASP A 81 7.04 -17.99 5.34
N LYS A 82 7.21 -17.51 6.58
CA LYS A 82 7.35 -18.36 7.79
C LYS A 82 6.32 -18.01 8.87
N GLU A 83 5.09 -17.73 8.45
CA GLU A 83 4.02 -17.23 9.33
C GLU A 83 4.34 -15.89 10.00
N ASN A 84 5.42 -15.23 9.58
CA ASN A 84 5.80 -13.90 10.05
C ASN A 84 4.95 -12.83 9.38
N ILE A 85 4.70 -11.74 10.10
CA ILE A 85 4.00 -10.58 9.55
C ILE A 85 5.01 -9.57 9.03
N ILE A 86 4.80 -9.12 7.80
CA ILE A 86 5.59 -8.07 7.16
C ILE A 86 4.83 -6.76 7.27
N VAL A 87 5.50 -5.70 7.72
CA VAL A 87 4.97 -4.32 7.71
C VAL A 87 5.87 -3.46 6.84
N ALA A 88 5.37 -3.07 5.67
CA ALA A 88 6.09 -2.24 4.71
C ALA A 88 5.52 -0.81 4.68
N PHE A 89 6.40 0.17 4.76
CA PHE A 89 6.04 1.59 4.72
C PHE A 89 6.38 2.18 3.37
N TYR A 90 5.43 2.85 2.74
CA TYR A 90 5.61 3.48 1.42
C TYR A 90 5.30 4.97 1.48
N ASP A 91 6.07 5.75 0.72
CA ASP A 91 5.76 7.14 0.41
C ASP A 91 4.76 7.20 -0.75
N LEU A 92 3.60 7.83 -0.54
CA LEU A 92 2.52 7.90 -1.52
C LEU A 92 2.77 8.93 -2.64
N HIS A 93 3.72 9.85 -2.50
CA HIS A 93 4.02 10.78 -3.59
C HIS A 93 4.80 10.10 -4.71
N ILE A 94 5.76 9.26 -4.34
CA ILE A 94 6.75 8.66 -5.25
C ILE A 94 6.67 7.13 -5.34
N GLY A 95 5.85 6.47 -4.51
CA GLY A 95 5.69 5.02 -4.52
C GLY A 95 6.89 4.23 -4.02
N ARG A 96 7.78 4.87 -3.26
CA ARG A 96 9.02 4.24 -2.79
C ARG A 96 8.83 3.63 -1.41
N ARG A 97 9.26 2.38 -1.25
CA ARG A 97 9.35 1.73 0.06
C ARG A 97 10.38 2.45 0.93
N LYS A 98 9.92 3.02 2.04
CA LYS A 98 10.74 3.72 3.05
C LYS A 98 11.36 2.76 4.05
N ARG A 99 10.56 1.80 4.55
CA ARG A 99 10.98 0.83 5.56
C ARG A 99 10.25 -0.49 5.38
N LEU A 100 10.85 -1.56 5.86
CA LEU A 100 10.29 -2.91 5.91
C LEU A 100 10.63 -3.50 7.28
N PHE A 101 9.62 -4.00 7.98
CA PHE A 101 9.78 -4.67 9.26
C PHE A 101 9.20 -6.07 9.18
N GLU A 102 9.81 -6.98 9.92
CA GLU A 102 9.38 -8.36 10.04
C GLU A 102 9.08 -8.64 11.52
N ILE A 103 7.83 -8.99 11.81
CA ILE A 103 7.38 -9.33 13.16
C ILE A 103 7.44 -10.85 13.26
N ARG A 104 8.35 -11.35 14.11
CA ARG A 104 8.65 -12.78 14.30
C ARG A 104 8.09 -13.39 15.59
N ASN A 105 7.41 -12.58 16.41
CA ASN A 105 7.12 -12.92 17.80
C ASN A 105 5.72 -13.53 17.98
N SER A 106 5.48 -14.76 17.53
CA SER A 106 4.25 -15.56 17.80
C SER A 106 2.89 -14.91 17.49
N ILE A 107 2.88 -13.66 17.02
CA ILE A 107 1.72 -12.89 16.61
C ILE A 107 1.28 -13.50 15.30
N THR A 108 0.14 -14.17 15.35
CA THR A 108 -0.46 -14.83 14.19
C THR A 108 -1.34 -13.88 13.39
N SER A 109 -1.82 -12.81 14.02
CA SER A 109 -2.63 -11.80 13.36
C SER A 109 -2.51 -10.44 14.05
N ILE A 110 -2.62 -9.39 13.26
CA ILE A 110 -2.81 -8.03 13.76
C ILE A 110 -4.24 -7.63 13.40
N VAL A 111 -5.00 -7.16 14.39
CA VAL A 111 -6.42 -6.87 14.23
C VAL A 111 -6.67 -5.38 14.01
N SER A 112 -5.78 -4.53 14.53
CA SER A 112 -5.86 -3.08 14.34
C SER A 112 -4.47 -2.50 14.10
N LEU A 113 -4.41 -1.43 13.30
CA LEU A 113 -3.20 -0.64 13.10
C LEU A 113 -3.59 0.83 12.97
N ALA A 114 -2.85 1.72 13.62
CA ALA A 114 -3.07 3.15 13.48
C ALA A 114 -1.75 3.93 13.57
N PHE A 115 -1.65 4.99 12.76
CA PHE A 115 -0.58 5.98 12.89
C PHE A 115 -0.85 6.92 14.06
N SER A 116 0.21 7.37 14.74
CA SER A 116 0.14 8.57 15.56
C SER A 116 -0.14 9.80 14.68
N HIS A 117 -0.69 10.86 15.28
CA HIS A 117 -1.02 12.10 14.58
C HIS A 117 0.20 12.74 13.87
N ASP A 118 1.40 12.56 14.41
CA ASP A 118 2.65 13.07 13.82
C ASP A 118 3.33 12.06 12.89
N ALA A 119 2.69 10.91 12.62
CA ALA A 119 3.20 9.79 11.84
C ALA A 119 4.56 9.22 12.28
N LYS A 120 5.01 9.50 13.51
CA LYS A 120 6.29 8.98 14.04
C LYS A 120 6.16 7.59 14.63
N GLN A 121 4.94 7.18 15.00
CA GLN A 121 4.68 5.89 15.61
C GLN A 121 3.53 5.19 14.89
N VAL A 122 3.58 3.86 14.91
CA VAL A 122 2.47 3.00 14.53
C VAL A 122 2.15 2.12 15.72
N LYS A 123 0.90 2.12 16.15
CA LYS A 123 0.39 1.21 17.17
C LYS A 123 -0.35 0.07 16.48
N HIS A 124 -0.22 -1.11 17.06
CA HIS A 124 -0.90 -2.31 16.61
C HIS A 124 -1.50 -3.02 17.82
N ASP A 125 -2.68 -3.59 17.65
CA ASP A 125 -3.25 -4.55 18.61
C ASP A 125 -3.21 -5.94 17.97
N ALA A 126 -2.69 -6.92 18.71
CA ALA A 126 -2.47 -8.29 18.25
C ALA A 126 -2.99 -9.31 19.28
N PHE A 127 -3.34 -10.50 18.79
CA PHE A 127 -3.66 -11.68 19.60
C PHE A 127 -2.55 -12.74 19.51
#